data_AF-A0A1I7ZIW7-F1
#
_entry.id   AF-A0A1I7ZIW7-F1
#
_cell.length_a   1.000
_cell.length_b   1.000
_cell.length_c   1.000
_cell.angle_alpha   90.00
_cell.angle_beta   90.00
_cell.angle_gamma   90.00
#
_symmetry.space_group_name_H-M   'P 1'
#
loop_
_entity.id
_entity.type
_entity.pdbx_description
1 polymer ?
#
loop_
_entity_poly.entity_id
_entity_poly.type
_entity_poly.pdbx_seq_one_letter_code
_entity_poly.pdbx_strand_id
1 'polypeptide(L)'
;MGDPLQLSGIEVVTTLTFTLGLCQLLTALLRLEFLTAYFSDALVAGFTTAAAIHVFAAQIDDILGLAIPKSSGPGYLFRRAFDLVVRLPDTNAATFAISAGAMLILYFGKEFFSPMVDRLLPVKVPIPYELIVTVIATAACFFFDLDSTYNVPIVGEIPTGLAPPSIPRMDIFFDCLANSIGIAIVTIAIHISMAKMLARKKNYEIDESQVSHLLLLGDENRKVNQIGKEALLAYKGPFPTVHKGLGRHYVYSITP
;
A
#
# COMPACT_ATOMS: atom_id res chain seq x y z
N MET A 1 -33.69 5.35 -1.30
CA MET A 1 -33.60 6.81 -1.06
C MET A 1 -33.19 6.98 0.39
N GLY A 2 -31.89 7.19 0.66
CA GLY A 2 -31.38 7.39 2.02
C GLY A 2 -31.64 8.82 2.49
N ASP A 3 -31.84 9.00 3.79
CA ASP A 3 -32.18 10.27 4.43
C ASP A 3 -31.25 11.42 3.98
N PRO A 4 -31.78 12.63 3.71
CA PRO A 4 -30.99 13.81 3.30
C PRO A 4 -30.02 14.33 4.38
N LEU A 5 -30.00 13.71 5.56
CA LEU A 5 -29.11 14.02 6.69
C LEU A 5 -27.98 13.00 6.90
N GLN A 6 -27.96 11.87 6.18
CA GLN A 6 -26.87 10.91 6.29
C GLN A 6 -25.88 11.08 5.13
N LEU A 7 -24.75 11.71 5.42
CA LEU A 7 -23.61 11.79 4.52
C LEU A 7 -23.14 10.37 4.16
N SER A 8 -23.12 10.04 2.88
CA SER A 8 -22.57 8.77 2.42
C SER A 8 -21.05 8.77 2.60
N GLY A 9 -20.47 7.64 3.01
CA GLY A 9 -19.02 7.51 3.15
C GLY A 9 -18.26 7.87 1.86
N ILE A 10 -18.87 7.61 0.69
CA ILE A 10 -18.30 7.98 -0.61
C ILE A 10 -18.22 9.50 -0.75
N GLU A 11 -19.25 10.24 -0.35
CA GLU A 11 -19.25 11.71 -0.42
C GLU A 11 -18.18 12.31 0.49
N VAL A 12 -18.05 11.78 1.71
CA VAL A 12 -17.03 12.23 2.68
C VAL A 12 -15.63 11.96 2.13
N VAL A 13 -15.37 10.76 1.60
CA VAL A 13 -14.07 10.41 1.04
C VAL A 13 -13.77 11.26 -0.20
N THR A 14 -14.73 11.47 -1.10
CA THR A 14 -14.54 12.34 -2.28
C THR A 14 -14.16 13.77 -1.88
N THR A 15 -14.89 14.38 -0.94
CA THR A 15 -14.53 15.73 -0.47
C THR A 15 -13.19 15.74 0.24
N LEU A 16 -12.92 14.76 1.12
CA LEU A 16 -11.65 14.66 1.84
C LEU A 16 -10.46 14.53 0.87
N THR A 17 -10.56 13.66 -0.13
CA THR A 17 -9.51 13.45 -1.15
C THR A 17 -9.33 14.70 -2.01
N PHE A 18 -10.41 15.39 -2.37
CA PHE A 18 -10.33 16.65 -3.11
C PHE A 18 -9.61 17.74 -2.29
N THR A 19 -10.00 17.94 -1.03
CA THR A 19 -9.38 18.92 -0.13
C THR A 19 -7.93 18.56 0.16
N LEU A 20 -7.61 17.28 0.35
CA LEU A 20 -6.25 16.76 0.49
C LEU A 20 -5.37 17.14 -0.71
N GLY A 21 -5.86 16.91 -1.93
CA GLY A 21 -5.14 17.27 -3.15
C GLY A 21 -4.91 18.78 -3.28
N LEU A 22 -5.90 19.60 -2.91
CA LEU A 22 -5.75 21.05 -2.87
C LEU A 22 -4.70 21.48 -1.84
N CYS A 23 -4.69 20.88 -0.65
CA CYS A 23 -3.66 21.15 0.37
C CYS A 23 -2.26 20.79 -0.14
N GLN A 24 -2.09 19.66 -0.82
CA GLN A 24 -0.81 19.25 -1.41
C GLN A 24 -0.35 20.20 -2.53
N LEU A 25 -1.29 20.66 -3.36
CA LEU A 25 -1.00 21.64 -4.40
C LEU A 25 -0.55 22.98 -3.79
N LEU A 26 -1.22 23.44 -2.72
CA LEU A 26 -0.84 24.66 -2.02
C LEU A 26 0.53 24.56 -1.36
N THR A 27 0.84 23.45 -0.67
CA THR A 27 2.16 23.28 -0.04
C THR A 27 3.28 23.32 -1.08
N ALA A 28 3.04 22.80 -2.27
CA ALA A 28 3.99 22.82 -3.37
C ALA A 28 4.14 24.18 -4.04
N LEU A 29 3.04 24.87 -4.32
CA LEU A 29 3.08 26.23 -4.86
C LEU A 29 3.83 27.19 -3.94
N LEU A 30 3.65 27.03 -2.63
CA LEU A 30 4.33 27.79 -1.60
C LEU A 30 5.74 27.27 -1.29
N ARG A 31 6.19 26.18 -1.95
CA ARG A 31 7.47 25.50 -1.71
C ARG A 31 7.72 25.18 -0.23
N LEU A 32 6.66 24.78 0.49
CA LEU A 32 6.73 24.35 1.90
C LEU A 32 7.37 22.95 2.06
N GLU A 33 7.98 22.44 1.02
CA GLU A 33 8.69 21.16 0.95
C GLU A 33 9.84 21.10 1.95
N PHE A 34 10.46 22.26 2.24
CA PHE A 34 11.49 22.39 3.27
C PHE A 34 10.99 21.91 4.64
N LEU A 35 9.69 22.05 4.95
CA LEU A 35 9.12 21.61 6.21
C LEU A 35 9.10 20.08 6.34
N THR A 36 8.95 19.39 5.20
CA THR A 36 8.99 17.92 5.15
C THR A 36 10.43 17.38 5.21
N ALA A 37 11.43 18.17 4.83
CA ALA A 37 12.84 17.84 5.05
C ALA A 37 13.22 17.75 6.54
N TYR A 38 12.45 18.41 7.43
CA TYR A 38 12.62 18.32 8.89
C TYR A 38 12.01 17.07 9.51
N PHE A 39 11.24 16.27 8.76
CA PHE A 39 10.77 14.98 9.24
C PHE A 39 11.93 13.99 9.23
N SER A 40 12.36 13.58 10.42
CA SER A 40 13.42 12.57 10.53
C SER A 40 12.94 11.20 10.05
N ASP A 41 13.85 10.40 9.48
CA ASP A 41 13.59 9.00 9.10
C ASP A 41 12.99 8.21 10.30
N ALA A 42 13.40 8.54 11.52
CA ALA A 42 12.89 7.93 12.76
C ALA A 42 11.42 8.28 13.05
N LEU A 43 11.00 9.52 12.80
CA LEU A 43 9.60 9.93 13.02
C LEU A 43 8.67 9.26 12.01
N VAL A 44 9.08 9.19 10.74
CA VAL A 44 8.32 8.48 9.69
C VAL A 44 8.21 6.99 10.03
N ALA A 45 9.33 6.35 10.42
CA ALA A 45 9.33 4.94 10.82
C ALA A 45 8.43 4.67 12.05
N GLY A 46 8.45 5.56 13.06
CA GLY A 46 7.57 5.47 14.22
C GLY A 46 6.09 5.59 13.83
N PHE A 47 5.76 6.56 12.98
CA PHE A 47 4.41 6.76 12.47
C PHE A 47 3.91 5.54 11.68
N THR A 48 4.70 5.02 10.73
CA THR A 48 4.32 3.84 9.93
C THR A 48 4.16 2.59 10.78
N THR A 49 5.00 2.42 11.81
CA THR A 49 4.88 1.29 12.75
C THR A 49 3.60 1.40 13.58
N ALA A 50 3.28 2.59 14.10
CA ALA A 50 2.04 2.82 14.85
C ALA A 50 0.80 2.62 13.96
N ALA A 51 0.84 3.06 12.71
CA ALA A 51 -0.21 2.84 11.71
C ALA A 51 -0.38 1.34 11.41
N ALA A 52 0.71 0.59 11.27
CA ALA A 52 0.67 -0.86 11.06
C ALA A 52 0.01 -1.59 12.23
N ILE A 53 0.31 -1.20 13.48
CA ILE A 53 -0.37 -1.76 14.67
C ILE A 53 -1.87 -1.43 14.67
N HIS A 54 -2.25 -0.21 14.28
CA HIS A 54 -3.67 0.18 14.18
C HIS A 54 -4.41 -0.64 13.13
N VAL A 55 -3.82 -0.79 11.94
CA VAL A 55 -4.39 -1.61 10.86
C VAL A 55 -4.48 -3.07 11.32
N PHE A 56 -3.43 -3.62 11.91
CA PHE A 56 -3.44 -4.99 12.43
C PHE A 56 -4.59 -5.20 13.43
N ALA A 57 -4.73 -4.32 14.42
CA ALA A 57 -5.81 -4.40 15.41
C ALA A 57 -7.21 -4.28 14.79
N ALA A 58 -7.35 -3.53 13.70
CA ALA A 58 -8.61 -3.39 12.96
C ALA A 58 -8.96 -4.61 12.10
N GLN A 59 -8.01 -5.53 11.86
CA GLN A 59 -8.22 -6.73 11.05
C GLN A 59 -8.51 -7.98 11.89
N ILE A 60 -8.25 -7.95 13.21
CA ILE A 60 -8.40 -9.16 14.05
C ILE A 60 -9.87 -9.59 14.14
N ASP A 61 -10.81 -8.64 14.18
CA ASP A 61 -12.24 -8.97 14.20
C ASP A 61 -12.71 -9.58 12.88
N ASP A 62 -12.21 -9.10 11.74
CA ASP A 62 -12.49 -9.71 10.44
C ASP A 62 -11.93 -11.15 10.36
N ILE A 63 -10.72 -11.39 10.86
CA ILE A 63 -10.10 -12.73 10.93
C ILE A 63 -10.93 -13.69 11.80
N LEU A 64 -11.49 -13.20 12.91
CA LEU A 64 -12.34 -13.99 13.81
C LEU A 64 -13.81 -14.04 13.37
N GLY A 65 -14.21 -13.29 12.34
CA GLY A 65 -15.60 -13.16 11.90
C GLY A 65 -16.51 -12.48 12.93
N LEU A 66 -15.96 -11.56 13.73
CA LEU A 66 -16.69 -10.82 14.77
C LEU A 66 -17.22 -9.50 14.22
N ALA A 67 -18.52 -9.24 14.39
CA ALA A 67 -19.10 -7.95 14.07
C ALA A 67 -18.93 -6.97 15.23
N ILE A 68 -17.77 -6.31 15.31
CA ILE A 68 -17.49 -5.29 16.35
C ILE A 68 -17.86 -3.89 15.83
N PRO A 69 -18.71 -3.13 16.54
CA PRO A 69 -19.05 -1.76 16.15
C PRO A 69 -17.80 -0.90 15.92
N LYS A 70 -17.81 -0.11 14.84
CA LYS A 70 -16.71 0.82 14.54
C LYS A 70 -16.67 1.92 15.61
N SER A 71 -15.57 2.02 16.32
CA SER A 71 -15.32 3.07 17.32
C SER A 71 -14.18 3.97 16.86
N SER A 72 -14.25 5.25 17.23
CA SER A 72 -13.26 6.27 16.88
C SER A 72 -12.85 7.07 18.12
N GLY A 73 -11.67 7.69 18.06
CA GLY A 73 -11.20 8.66 19.06
C GLY A 73 -10.04 8.16 19.95
N PRO A 74 -9.64 8.99 20.94
CA PRO A 74 -8.52 8.68 21.82
C PRO A 74 -8.74 7.37 22.58
N GLY A 75 -7.70 6.54 22.66
CA GLY A 75 -7.76 5.24 23.31
C GLY A 75 -8.45 4.15 22.48
N TYR A 76 -8.67 4.37 21.18
CA TYR A 76 -9.22 3.38 20.25
C TYR A 76 -8.60 1.99 20.42
N LEU A 77 -7.27 1.87 20.46
CA LEU A 77 -6.59 0.59 20.53
C LEU A 77 -6.94 -0.21 21.81
N PHE A 78 -7.04 0.47 22.96
CA PHE A 78 -7.41 -0.17 24.22
C PHE A 78 -8.86 -0.61 24.24
N ARG A 79 -9.77 0.23 23.71
CA ARG A 79 -11.19 -0.11 23.59
C ARG A 79 -11.38 -1.31 22.66
N ARG A 80 -10.71 -1.29 21.51
CA ARG A 80 -10.73 -2.38 20.53
C ARG A 80 -10.21 -3.69 21.11
N ALA A 81 -9.11 -3.64 21.87
CA ALA A 81 -8.58 -4.82 22.55
C ALA A 81 -9.54 -5.37 23.60
N PHE A 82 -10.19 -4.50 24.38
CA PHE A 82 -11.20 -4.91 25.35
C PHE A 82 -12.42 -5.55 24.68
N ASP A 83 -12.98 -4.91 23.64
CA ASP A 83 -14.12 -5.41 22.89
C ASP A 83 -13.83 -6.78 22.27
N LEU A 84 -12.60 -6.98 21.78
CA LEU A 84 -12.15 -8.25 21.22
C LEU A 84 -12.11 -9.36 22.26
N VAL A 85 -11.56 -9.10 23.45
CA VAL A 85 -11.49 -10.10 24.53
C VAL A 85 -12.89 -10.47 25.01
N VAL A 86 -13.80 -9.50 25.13
CA VAL A 86 -15.18 -9.74 25.57
C VAL A 86 -15.96 -10.58 24.56
N ARG A 87 -15.77 -10.32 23.25
CA ARG A 87 -16.50 -11.02 22.17
C ARG A 87 -15.76 -12.23 21.61
N LEU A 88 -14.63 -12.61 22.17
CA LEU A 88 -13.87 -13.79 21.76
C LEU A 88 -14.72 -15.08 21.72
N PRO A 89 -15.68 -15.31 22.63
CA PRO A 89 -16.56 -16.49 22.57
C PRO A 89 -17.49 -16.52 21.35
N ASP A 90 -17.78 -15.37 20.73
CA ASP A 90 -18.70 -15.24 19.58
C ASP A 90 -17.99 -15.46 18.24
N THR A 91 -16.75 -15.95 18.26
CA THR A 91 -15.91 -16.16 17.07
C THR A 91 -16.55 -17.14 16.10
N ASN A 92 -16.59 -16.78 14.81
CA ASN A 92 -17.01 -17.67 13.75
C ASN A 92 -15.86 -18.60 13.35
N ALA A 93 -15.96 -19.88 13.74
CA ALA A 93 -14.94 -20.88 13.46
C ALA A 93 -14.69 -21.10 11.96
N ALA A 94 -15.71 -20.96 11.10
CA ALA A 94 -15.55 -21.08 9.65
C ALA A 94 -14.75 -19.91 9.09
N THR A 95 -15.09 -18.68 9.47
CA THR A 95 -14.33 -17.47 9.06
C THR A 95 -12.89 -17.53 9.52
N PHE A 96 -12.66 -17.98 10.75
CA PHE A 96 -11.30 -18.17 11.28
C PHE A 96 -10.52 -19.22 10.50
N ALA A 97 -11.13 -20.36 10.18
CA ALA A 97 -10.48 -21.42 9.39
C ALA A 97 -10.11 -20.94 7.97
N ILE A 98 -11.01 -20.20 7.31
CA ILE A 98 -10.76 -19.61 5.99
C ILE A 98 -9.62 -18.59 6.08
N SER A 99 -9.64 -17.70 7.07
CA SER A 99 -8.61 -16.67 7.28
C SER A 99 -7.24 -17.30 7.58
N ALA A 100 -7.20 -18.31 8.46
CA ALA A 100 -5.98 -19.06 8.77
C ALA A 100 -5.45 -19.80 7.54
N GLY A 101 -6.32 -20.47 6.77
CA GLY A 101 -5.95 -21.14 5.52
C GLY A 101 -5.39 -20.17 4.49
N ALA A 102 -6.04 -19.02 4.29
CA ALA A 102 -5.57 -17.95 3.40
C ALA A 102 -4.20 -17.44 3.83
N MET A 103 -4.00 -17.16 5.12
CA MET A 103 -2.72 -16.71 5.66
C MET A 103 -1.60 -17.74 5.47
N LEU A 104 -1.88 -19.03 5.68
CA LEU A 104 -0.92 -20.11 5.42
C LEU A 104 -0.56 -20.18 3.94
N ILE A 105 -1.54 -20.16 3.04
CA ILE A 105 -1.29 -20.21 1.58
C ILE A 105 -0.46 -19.01 1.14
N LEU A 106 -0.75 -17.80 1.64
CA LEU A 106 0.02 -16.60 1.33
C LEU A 106 1.46 -16.68 1.86
N TYR A 107 1.63 -17.14 3.10
CA TYR A 107 2.94 -17.30 3.72
C TYR A 107 3.78 -18.34 2.96
N PHE A 108 3.24 -19.54 2.75
CA PHE A 108 3.95 -20.60 2.03
C PHE A 108 4.18 -20.26 0.56
N GLY A 109 3.19 -19.65 -0.10
CA GLY A 109 3.26 -19.18 -1.47
C GLY A 109 4.43 -18.23 -1.69
N LYS A 110 4.55 -17.21 -0.84
CA LYS A 110 5.61 -16.20 -0.97
C LYS A 110 6.97 -16.72 -0.53
N GLU A 111 7.05 -17.40 0.63
CA GLU A 111 8.34 -17.74 1.23
C GLU A 111 8.97 -19.00 0.62
N PHE A 112 8.17 -19.99 0.21
CA PHE A 112 8.68 -21.28 -0.28
C PHE A 112 8.48 -21.48 -1.78
N PHE A 113 7.28 -21.19 -2.29
CA PHE A 113 6.98 -21.41 -3.71
C PHE A 113 7.61 -20.36 -4.61
N SER A 114 7.61 -19.08 -4.23
CA SER A 114 8.23 -18.03 -5.06
C SER A 114 9.71 -18.28 -5.34
N PRO A 115 10.58 -18.59 -4.35
CA PRO A 115 11.99 -18.86 -4.62
C PRO A 115 12.22 -20.16 -5.41
N MET A 116 11.35 -21.15 -5.24
CA MET A 116 11.41 -22.41 -6.00
C MET A 116 11.08 -22.19 -7.47
N VAL A 117 10.03 -21.41 -7.74
CA VAL A 117 9.62 -21.05 -9.11
C VAL A 117 10.68 -20.18 -9.78
N ASP A 118 11.23 -19.19 -9.07
CA ASP A 118 12.31 -18.33 -9.57
C ASP A 118 13.59 -19.11 -9.92
N ARG A 119 13.80 -20.28 -9.29
CA ARG A 119 14.92 -21.16 -9.60
C ARG A 119 14.65 -22.05 -10.82
N LEU A 120 13.39 -22.38 -11.08
CA LEU A 120 12.99 -23.28 -12.16
C LEU A 120 12.72 -22.54 -13.47
N LEU A 121 12.25 -21.29 -13.41
CA LEU A 121 11.94 -20.48 -14.58
C LEU A 121 13.07 -19.49 -14.89
N PRO A 122 13.48 -19.33 -16.16
CA PRO A 122 14.48 -18.34 -16.57
C PRO A 122 13.96 -16.89 -16.52
N VAL A 123 12.65 -16.69 -16.34
CA VAL A 123 12.01 -15.37 -16.24
C VAL A 123 11.44 -15.20 -14.83
N LYS A 124 11.89 -14.17 -14.12
CA LYS A 124 11.32 -13.75 -12.83
C LYS A 124 9.96 -13.11 -13.07
N VAL A 125 8.90 -13.90 -12.96
CA VAL A 125 7.52 -13.42 -12.99
C VAL A 125 6.97 -13.45 -11.57
N PRO A 126 6.58 -12.31 -10.98
CA PRO A 126 5.96 -12.30 -9.66
C PRO A 126 4.58 -12.97 -9.73
N ILE A 127 4.38 -14.02 -8.93
CA ILE A 127 3.10 -14.73 -8.86
C ILE A 127 2.13 -13.96 -7.96
N PRO A 128 0.91 -13.62 -8.43
CA PRO A 128 -0.08 -12.88 -7.65
C PRO A 128 -0.85 -13.82 -6.71
N TYR A 129 -0.22 -14.28 -5.63
CA TYR A 129 -0.82 -15.20 -4.66
C TYR A 129 -2.11 -14.65 -4.02
N GLU A 130 -2.19 -13.33 -3.80
CA GLU A 130 -3.37 -12.65 -3.25
C GLU A 130 -4.60 -12.83 -4.12
N LEU A 131 -4.43 -12.73 -5.44
CA LEU A 131 -5.51 -12.93 -6.40
C LEU A 131 -5.96 -14.39 -6.42
N ILE A 132 -5.00 -15.33 -6.43
CA ILE A 132 -5.29 -16.76 -6.45
C ILE A 132 -6.08 -17.17 -5.20
N VAL A 133 -5.63 -16.74 -4.03
CA VAL A 133 -6.32 -17.05 -2.75
C VAL A 133 -7.73 -16.46 -2.73
N THR A 134 -7.90 -15.21 -3.19
CA THR A 134 -9.22 -14.58 -3.28
C THR A 134 -10.16 -15.38 -4.18
N VAL A 135 -9.72 -15.79 -5.37
CA VAL A 135 -10.53 -16.59 -6.31
C VAL A 135 -10.93 -17.94 -5.71
N ILE A 136 -9.99 -18.63 -5.06
CA ILE A 136 -10.27 -19.93 -4.41
C ILE A 136 -11.26 -19.75 -3.25
N ALA A 137 -11.07 -18.72 -2.41
CA ALA A 137 -11.95 -18.44 -1.29
C ALA A 137 -13.37 -18.08 -1.75
N THR A 138 -13.51 -17.26 -2.80
CA THR A 138 -14.81 -16.93 -3.39
C THR A 138 -15.49 -18.18 -3.98
N ALA A 139 -14.75 -19.01 -4.72
CA ALA A 139 -15.30 -20.25 -5.27
C ALA A 139 -15.74 -21.22 -4.16
N ALA A 140 -14.93 -21.38 -3.10
CA ALA A 140 -15.30 -22.20 -1.96
C ALA A 140 -16.54 -21.66 -1.24
N CYS A 141 -16.64 -20.35 -1.03
CA CYS A 141 -17.81 -19.73 -0.41
C CYS A 141 -19.09 -19.98 -1.24
N PHE A 142 -18.99 -19.91 -2.57
CA PHE A 142 -20.10 -20.15 -3.50
C PHE A 142 -20.51 -21.63 -3.58
N PHE A 143 -19.55 -22.57 -3.67
CA PHE A 143 -19.89 -24.00 -3.83
C PHE A 143 -20.33 -24.67 -2.52
N PHE A 144 -19.90 -24.16 -1.38
CA PHE A 144 -20.23 -24.71 -0.06
C PHE A 144 -21.30 -23.91 0.69
N ASP A 145 -21.90 -22.87 0.07
CA ASP A 145 -22.91 -21.99 0.66
C ASP A 145 -22.54 -21.57 2.11
N LEU A 146 -21.29 -21.11 2.27
CA LEU A 146 -20.70 -20.83 3.61
C LEU A 146 -21.37 -19.63 4.29
N ASP A 147 -21.95 -18.72 3.52
CA ASP A 147 -22.73 -17.58 4.00
C ASP A 147 -24.01 -18.06 4.71
N SER A 148 -24.77 -18.96 4.09
CA SER A 148 -26.05 -19.44 4.60
C SER A 148 -25.88 -20.52 5.68
N THR A 149 -24.88 -21.38 5.54
CA THR A 149 -24.67 -22.53 6.43
C THR A 149 -23.89 -22.17 7.68
N TYR A 150 -22.89 -21.30 7.55
CA TYR A 150 -21.97 -20.96 8.64
C TYR A 150 -21.99 -19.47 9.01
N ASN A 151 -22.89 -18.67 8.43
CA ASN A 151 -22.99 -17.23 8.67
C ASN A 151 -21.65 -16.50 8.47
N VAL A 152 -20.89 -16.92 7.44
CA VAL A 152 -19.64 -16.27 7.08
C VAL A 152 -19.96 -14.91 6.44
N PRO A 153 -19.35 -13.79 6.92
CA PRO A 153 -19.59 -12.48 6.34
C PRO A 153 -19.02 -12.42 4.92
N ILE A 154 -19.89 -12.15 3.95
CA ILE A 154 -19.52 -11.98 2.53
C ILE A 154 -19.61 -10.53 2.09
N VAL A 155 -18.88 -10.19 1.02
CA VAL A 155 -18.83 -8.84 0.45
C VAL A 155 -20.19 -8.42 -0.15
N GLY A 156 -21.01 -9.38 -0.57
CA GLY A 156 -22.32 -9.15 -1.16
C GLY A 156 -22.25 -8.64 -2.61
N GLU A 157 -23.26 -7.89 -3.02
CA GLU A 157 -23.37 -7.36 -4.38
C GLU A 157 -22.48 -6.13 -4.58
N ILE A 158 -21.64 -6.18 -5.62
CA ILE A 158 -20.80 -5.06 -6.03
C ILE A 158 -21.46 -4.42 -7.26
N PRO A 159 -21.80 -3.13 -7.23
CA PRO A 159 -22.43 -2.46 -8.37
C PRO A 159 -21.51 -2.50 -9.59
N THR A 160 -22.04 -2.94 -10.72
CA THR A 160 -21.30 -3.04 -11.98
C THR A 160 -21.26 -1.71 -12.71
N GLY A 161 -20.08 -1.33 -13.22
CA GLY A 161 -19.88 -0.11 -14.00
C GLY A 161 -19.05 0.93 -13.27
N LEU A 162 -18.64 1.97 -13.99
CA LEU A 162 -17.94 3.10 -13.38
C LEU A 162 -18.95 3.98 -12.66
N ALA A 163 -18.66 4.31 -11.40
CA ALA A 163 -19.42 5.32 -10.69
C ALA A 163 -19.29 6.65 -11.45
N PRO A 164 -20.40 7.38 -11.69
CA PRO A 164 -20.32 8.68 -12.33
C PRO A 164 -19.47 9.63 -11.46
N PRO A 165 -18.65 10.51 -12.07
CA PRO A 165 -17.87 11.47 -11.31
C PRO A 165 -18.80 12.34 -10.47
N SER A 166 -18.60 12.32 -9.15
CA SER A 166 -19.35 13.12 -8.20
C SER A 166 -18.59 14.40 -7.86
N ILE A 167 -19.33 15.51 -7.79
CA ILE A 167 -18.76 16.80 -7.39
C ILE A 167 -18.58 16.77 -5.86
N PRO A 168 -17.42 17.19 -5.32
CA PRO A 168 -17.21 17.23 -3.88
C PRO A 168 -18.22 18.17 -3.21
N ARG A 169 -18.74 17.71 -2.09
CA ARG A 169 -19.69 18.43 -1.24
C ARG A 169 -18.98 19.55 -0.50
N MET A 170 -19.22 20.80 -0.92
CA MET A 170 -18.56 21.99 -0.37
C MET A 170 -19.03 22.34 1.05
N ASP A 171 -20.16 21.79 1.49
CA ASP A 171 -20.71 21.95 2.83
C ASP A 171 -19.81 21.35 3.92
N ILE A 172 -19.17 20.21 3.67
CA ILE A 172 -18.25 19.53 4.60
C ILE A 172 -16.77 19.89 4.36
N PHE A 173 -16.50 20.85 3.47
CA PHE A 173 -15.14 21.19 3.06
C PHE A 173 -14.27 21.64 4.24
N PHE A 174 -14.78 22.57 5.05
CA PHE A 174 -14.03 23.11 6.20
C PHE A 174 -13.87 22.09 7.33
N ASP A 175 -14.83 21.18 7.50
CA ASP A 175 -14.73 20.08 8.47
C ASP A 175 -13.61 19.09 8.07
N CYS A 176 -13.42 18.87 6.78
CA CYS A 176 -12.35 18.02 6.25
C CYS A 176 -10.99 18.71 6.23
N LEU A 177 -10.93 20.05 6.26
CA LEU A 177 -9.71 20.82 6.02
C LEU A 177 -8.61 20.50 7.04
N ALA A 178 -8.94 20.49 8.33
CA ALA A 178 -7.97 20.22 9.40
C ALA A 178 -7.36 18.81 9.28
N ASN A 179 -8.20 17.80 9.01
CA ASN A 179 -7.75 16.43 8.79
C ASN A 179 -6.90 16.31 7.51
N SER A 180 -7.32 17.00 6.44
CA SER A 180 -6.62 17.00 5.15
C SER A 180 -5.20 17.54 5.25
N ILE A 181 -4.97 18.61 6.01
CA ILE A 181 -3.62 19.17 6.20
C ILE A 181 -2.70 18.16 6.89
N GLY A 182 -3.18 17.51 7.96
CA GLY A 182 -2.41 16.49 8.66
C GLY A 182 -2.06 15.30 7.77
N ILE A 183 -3.04 14.81 7.01
CA ILE A 183 -2.85 13.72 6.04
C ILE A 183 -1.88 14.15 4.93
N ALA A 184 -1.97 15.39 4.42
CA ALA A 184 -1.10 15.90 3.36
C ALA A 184 0.38 15.88 3.78
N ILE A 185 0.69 16.41 4.95
CA ILE A 185 2.06 16.51 5.47
C ILE A 185 2.67 15.10 5.64
N VAL A 186 1.93 14.20 6.29
CA VAL A 186 2.37 12.81 6.50
C VAL A 186 2.55 12.07 5.17
N THR A 187 1.62 12.26 4.23
CA THR A 187 1.68 11.64 2.91
C THR A 187 2.94 12.07 2.17
N ILE A 188 3.24 13.37 2.13
CA ILE A 188 4.46 13.89 1.48
C ILE A 188 5.71 13.31 2.17
N ALA A 189 5.76 13.29 3.51
CA ALA A 189 6.89 12.76 4.26
C ALA A 189 7.16 11.26 3.96
N ILE A 190 6.11 10.43 3.91
CA ILE A 190 6.24 9.00 3.57
C ILE A 190 6.77 8.83 2.14
N HIS A 191 6.25 9.60 1.18
CA HIS A 191 6.70 9.50 -0.21
C HIS A 191 8.16 9.93 -0.39
N ILE A 192 8.60 11.02 0.27
CA ILE A 192 10.02 11.44 0.25
C ILE A 192 10.90 10.36 0.88
N SER A 193 10.48 9.77 2.00
CA SER A 193 11.22 8.68 2.65
C SER A 193 11.36 7.45 1.74
N MET A 194 10.27 7.06 1.06
CA MET A 194 10.29 5.96 0.08
C MET A 194 11.21 6.29 -1.10
N ALA A 195 11.17 7.52 -1.60
CA ALA A 195 12.07 7.97 -2.65
C ALA A 195 13.54 7.85 -2.20
N LYS A 196 13.89 8.39 -1.02
CA LYS A 196 15.25 8.29 -0.43
C LYS A 196 15.70 6.85 -0.26
N MET A 197 14.82 5.95 0.16
CA MET A 197 15.12 4.51 0.30
C MET A 197 15.47 3.88 -1.06
N LEU A 198 14.72 4.19 -2.12
CA LEU A 198 15.00 3.72 -3.47
C LEU A 198 16.31 4.29 -4.03
N ALA A 199 16.59 5.57 -3.78
CA ALA A 199 17.87 6.21 -4.11
C ALA A 199 19.06 5.48 -3.52
N ARG A 200 19.01 5.24 -2.20
CA ARG A 200 20.07 4.52 -1.49
C ARG A 200 20.22 3.10 -2.03
N LYS A 201 19.12 2.41 -2.35
CA LYS A 201 19.15 1.04 -2.89
C LYS A 201 19.71 0.95 -4.32
N LYS A 202 19.57 2.02 -5.11
CA LYS A 202 19.95 2.07 -6.53
C LYS A 202 21.14 3.00 -6.81
N ASN A 203 21.76 3.57 -5.77
CA ASN A 203 22.87 4.53 -5.84
C ASN A 203 22.61 5.74 -6.76
N TYR A 204 21.44 6.36 -6.67
CA TYR A 204 21.17 7.66 -7.32
C TYR A 204 20.89 8.75 -6.29
N GLU A 205 21.22 9.99 -6.62
CA GLU A 205 20.99 11.16 -5.78
C GLU A 205 19.55 11.68 -5.99
N ILE A 206 18.89 12.10 -4.92
CA ILE A 206 17.51 12.64 -4.97
C ILE A 206 17.51 14.07 -4.49
N ASP A 207 16.96 14.93 -5.34
CA ASP A 207 16.49 16.26 -4.95
C ASP A 207 15.05 16.14 -4.42
N GLU A 208 14.85 16.54 -3.15
CA GLU A 208 13.57 16.46 -2.45
C GLU A 208 12.49 17.35 -3.11
N SER A 209 12.88 18.52 -3.63
CA SER A 209 11.99 19.46 -4.31
C SER A 209 11.51 18.94 -5.67
N GLN A 210 12.28 18.06 -6.29
CA GLN A 210 11.90 17.41 -7.54
C GLN A 210 10.93 16.25 -7.30
N VAL A 211 11.04 15.55 -6.17
CA VAL A 211 10.15 14.42 -5.81
C VAL A 211 8.75 14.91 -5.46
N SER A 212 8.62 15.97 -4.67
CA SER A 212 7.34 16.61 -4.37
C SER A 212 6.64 17.09 -5.64
N HIS A 213 7.37 17.75 -6.55
CA HIS A 213 6.83 18.21 -7.83
C HIS A 213 6.32 17.05 -8.71
N LEU A 214 7.04 15.92 -8.74
CA LEU A 214 6.62 14.72 -9.47
C LEU A 214 5.40 14.04 -8.87
N LEU A 215 5.29 14.03 -7.54
CA LEU A 215 4.12 13.50 -6.84
C LEU A 215 2.83 14.24 -7.24
N LEU A 216 2.92 15.55 -7.42
CA LEU A 216 1.79 16.42 -7.76
C LEU A 216 1.36 16.30 -9.22
N LEU A 217 2.30 16.02 -10.11
CA LEU A 217 1.99 15.77 -11.53
C LEU A 217 1.38 14.38 -11.76
N GLY A 218 1.36 13.51 -10.74
CA GLY A 218 0.93 12.12 -10.89
C GLY A 218 1.83 11.33 -11.86
N ASP A 219 3.04 11.83 -12.15
CA ASP A 219 3.91 11.31 -13.19
C ASP A 219 4.99 10.39 -12.61
N GLU A 220 4.55 9.38 -11.86
CA GLU A 220 5.43 8.39 -11.21
C GLU A 220 6.17 7.52 -12.25
N ASN A 221 5.57 7.31 -13.43
CA ASN A 221 6.06 6.41 -14.46
C ASN A 221 7.18 7.00 -15.33
N ARG A 222 7.32 8.33 -15.43
CA ARG A 222 8.24 8.92 -16.41
C ARG A 222 9.69 8.85 -15.99
N LYS A 223 10.02 8.93 -14.69
CA LYS A 223 11.42 8.82 -14.23
C LYS A 223 11.97 7.38 -14.24
N VAL A 224 11.16 6.35 -13.99
CA VAL A 224 11.64 4.95 -14.09
C VAL A 224 12.06 4.62 -15.52
N ASN A 225 11.30 5.13 -16.50
CA ASN A 225 11.59 4.93 -17.92
C ASN A 225 12.75 5.83 -18.41
N GLN A 226 12.88 7.05 -17.87
CA GLN A 226 13.97 7.96 -18.20
C GLN A 226 15.31 7.50 -17.60
N ILE A 227 15.32 7.07 -16.33
CA ILE A 227 16.50 6.53 -15.64
C ILE A 227 16.94 5.19 -16.26
N GLY A 228 16.01 4.34 -16.67
CA GLY A 228 16.31 3.13 -17.44
C GLY A 228 16.95 3.43 -18.80
N LYS A 229 16.48 4.47 -19.51
CA LYS A 229 17.06 4.93 -20.78
C LYS A 229 18.43 5.60 -20.61
N GLU A 230 18.63 6.40 -19.57
CA GLU A 230 19.92 7.04 -19.29
C GLU A 230 20.97 6.03 -18.81
N ALA A 231 20.58 5.00 -18.05
CA ALA A 231 21.46 3.88 -17.71
C ALA A 231 21.87 3.04 -18.94
N LEU A 232 20.95 2.86 -19.91
CA LEU A 232 21.24 2.23 -21.20
C LEU A 232 22.14 3.10 -22.11
N LEU A 233 21.99 4.42 -22.06
CA LEU A 233 22.80 5.37 -22.85
C LEU A 233 24.19 5.62 -22.24
N ALA A 234 24.34 5.51 -20.91
CA ALA A 234 25.62 5.52 -20.21
C ALA A 234 26.44 4.24 -20.47
N TYR A 235 25.81 3.17 -20.94
CA TYR A 235 26.47 1.96 -21.41
C TYR A 235 26.95 2.14 -22.87
N LYS A 236 28.01 2.94 -23.06
CA LYS A 236 28.77 3.07 -24.31
C LYS A 236 30.23 2.61 -24.15
N GLY A 237 30.47 1.60 -23.33
CA GLY A 237 31.77 0.92 -23.25
C GLY A 237 31.74 -0.39 -24.04
N PRO A 238 32.82 -0.77 -24.75
CA PRO A 238 32.89 -2.08 -25.38
C PRO A 238 32.75 -3.17 -24.31
N PHE A 239 31.96 -4.21 -24.61
CA PHE A 239 31.82 -5.38 -23.74
C PHE A 239 33.21 -5.94 -23.41
N PRO A 240 33.57 -6.17 -22.13
CA PRO A 240 34.83 -6.81 -21.82
C PRO A 240 34.79 -8.26 -22.32
N THR A 241 35.56 -8.57 -23.37
CA THR A 241 35.82 -9.93 -23.80
C THR A 241 36.70 -10.62 -22.76
N VAL A 242 36.12 -11.60 -22.07
CA VAL A 242 36.82 -12.45 -21.11
C VAL A 242 37.72 -13.43 -21.88
N HIS A 243 39.02 -13.20 -21.89
CA HIS A 243 39.98 -14.20 -22.35
C HIS A 243 40.37 -15.13 -21.20
N LYS A 244 40.23 -16.43 -21.43
CA LYS A 244 40.57 -17.49 -20.47
C LYS A 244 42.10 -17.62 -20.44
N GLY A 245 42.75 -16.96 -19.47
CA GLY A 245 44.17 -17.18 -19.18
C GLY A 245 44.41 -18.61 -18.69
N LEU A 246 45.49 -19.24 -19.15
CA LEU A 246 45.93 -20.56 -18.64
C LEU A 246 46.41 -20.39 -17.18
N GLY A 247 45.50 -20.53 -16.22
CA GLY A 247 45.76 -20.44 -14.78
C GLY A 247 44.64 -19.70 -14.05
N ARG A 248 44.43 -20.00 -12.75
CA ARG A 248 43.34 -19.47 -11.89
C ARG A 248 43.45 -17.96 -11.56
N HIS A 249 43.89 -17.11 -12.49
CA HIS A 249 43.90 -15.67 -12.34
C HIS A 249 43.31 -14.99 -13.57
N TYR A 250 42.23 -14.24 -13.37
CA TYR A 250 41.66 -13.34 -14.38
C TYR A 250 42.49 -12.06 -14.38
N VAL A 251 43.14 -11.75 -15.51
CA VAL A 251 43.86 -10.49 -15.72
C VAL A 251 42.95 -9.57 -16.51
N TYR A 252 42.56 -8.45 -15.92
CA TYR A 252 41.85 -7.38 -16.63
C TYR A 252 42.90 -6.45 -17.23
N SER A 253 43.07 -6.46 -18.55
CA SER A 253 43.82 -5.39 -19.25
C SER A 253 42.85 -4.46 -19.96
N ILE A 254 42.92 -3.18 -19.63
CA ILE A 254 42.27 -2.12 -20.40
C ILE A 254 43.29 -1.68 -21.44
N THR A 255 43.18 -2.17 -22.67
CA THR A 255 43.88 -1.54 -23.80
C THR A 255 43.08 -0.32 -24.27
N PRO A 256 43.75 0.79 -24.59
CA PRO A 256 43.10 2.03 -25.02
C PRO A 256 42.33 1.90 -26.34
#